data_AF-A0A7L5DYI9-F1
#
_entry.id   AF-A0A7L5DYI9-F1
#
_cell.length_a   1.000
_cell.length_b   1.000
_cell.length_c   1.000
_cell.angle_alpha   90.00
_cell.angle_beta   90.00
_cell.angle_gamma   90.00
#
_symmetry.space_group_name_H-M   'P 1'
#
loop_
_entity.id
_entity.type
_entity.pdbx_description
1 polymer ?
#
loop_
_entity_poly.entity_id
_entity_poly.type
_entity_poly.pdbx_seq_one_letter_code
_entity_poly.pdbx_strand_id
1 'polypeptide(L)'
;MKALLLLVLCGVSFSASAQWWHFGKAKHVPLNLEAKSLAFQWKGLPPAKPQLTRVEMGASEYGLDLYRITVMKTAQHQMRFREYEDASYSFTELAKVYIKQNKMTEAKWFFLQSNNLSRQQNNDRLTIANLVDLAWVKTNIGDYALAQQDLEEARDLANAHGWADDVTLTQKKLSDLQHTKLAALTPAATYTSAVAGTF
;
A
#
# COMPACT_ATOMS: atom_id res chain seq x y z
N MET A 1 -30.25 47.95 11.79
CA MET A 1 -30.96 46.65 11.66
C MET A 1 -30.05 45.42 11.76
N LYS A 2 -28.73 45.48 11.46
CA LYS A 2 -27.81 44.33 11.63
C LYS A 2 -27.42 44.02 13.10
N ALA A 3 -27.33 45.04 13.96
CA ALA A 3 -27.00 44.85 15.39
C ALA A 3 -28.11 44.14 16.19
N LEU A 4 -29.37 44.28 15.76
CA LEU A 4 -30.52 43.70 16.44
C LEU A 4 -30.62 42.18 16.19
N LEU A 5 -30.20 41.73 15.00
CA LEU A 5 -30.09 40.30 14.66
C LEU A 5 -28.99 39.57 15.45
N LEU A 6 -27.87 40.24 15.72
CA LEU A 6 -26.77 39.66 16.51
C LEU A 6 -27.14 39.48 17.98
N LEU A 7 -27.89 40.42 18.56
CA LEU A 7 -28.39 40.31 19.94
C LEU A 7 -29.41 39.17 20.11
N VAL A 8 -30.27 38.94 19.11
CA VAL A 8 -31.24 37.84 19.15
C VAL A 8 -30.53 36.48 19.00
N LEU A 9 -29.50 36.37 18.17
CA LEU A 9 -28.77 35.10 17.98
C LEU A 9 -27.97 34.67 19.23
N CYS A 10 -27.42 35.62 19.99
CA CYS A 10 -26.70 35.34 21.23
C CYS A 10 -27.62 34.90 22.39
N GLY A 11 -28.89 35.31 22.39
CA GLY A 11 -29.84 34.97 23.45
C GLY A 11 -30.31 33.50 23.44
N VAL A 12 -30.30 32.84 22.28
CA VAL A 12 -30.82 31.45 22.14
C VAL A 12 -29.75 30.39 22.44
N SER A 13 -28.49 30.79 22.62
CA SER A 13 -27.37 29.85 22.83
C SER A 13 -27.09 29.53 24.31
N PHE A 14 -27.86 30.08 25.26
CA PHE A 14 -27.64 29.93 26.71
C PHE A 14 -28.56 28.91 27.41
N SER A 15 -29.44 28.21 26.67
CA SER A 15 -30.40 27.25 27.26
C SER A 15 -30.01 25.79 27.03
N ALA A 16 -28.76 25.43 27.30
CA ALA A 16 -28.29 24.04 27.29
C ALA A 16 -27.21 23.76 28.35
N SER A 17 -27.36 24.29 29.56
CA SER A 17 -26.49 23.89 30.69
C SER A 17 -27.12 24.26 32.04
N ALA A 18 -28.18 23.55 32.44
CA ALA A 18 -28.71 23.67 33.80
C ALA A 18 -29.54 22.44 34.20
N GLN A 19 -28.91 21.26 34.28
CA GLN A 19 -29.45 20.13 35.03
C GLN A 19 -28.36 19.46 35.88
N TRP A 20 -27.71 20.26 36.72
CA TRP A 20 -26.89 19.80 37.85
C TRP A 20 -27.23 20.66 39.06
N TRP A 21 -28.27 20.30 39.81
CA TRP A 21 -28.34 20.47 41.27
C TRP A 21 -29.62 19.85 41.83
N HIS A 22 -29.50 18.75 42.56
CA HIS A 22 -30.31 18.48 43.76
C HIS A 22 -29.67 17.32 44.54
N PHE A 23 -28.72 17.66 45.40
CA PHE A 23 -28.31 16.81 46.51
C PHE A 23 -29.38 16.89 47.61
N GLY A 24 -30.41 16.04 47.51
CA GLY A 24 -31.32 15.74 48.61
C GLY A 24 -30.83 14.51 49.35
N LYS A 25 -30.34 14.68 50.59
CA LYS A 25 -29.92 13.59 51.47
C LYS A 25 -31.14 12.83 51.98
N ALA A 26 -31.59 11.82 51.25
CA ALA A 26 -32.53 10.83 51.76
C ALA A 26 -31.75 9.61 52.27
N LYS A 27 -31.50 9.56 53.58
CA LYS A 27 -31.06 8.34 54.27
C LYS A 27 -32.25 7.38 54.33
N HIS A 28 -32.36 6.49 53.36
CA HIS A 28 -33.15 5.27 53.49
C HIS A 28 -32.17 4.11 53.70
N VAL A 29 -32.05 3.66 54.94
CA VAL A 29 -31.38 2.40 55.27
C VAL A 29 -32.45 1.31 55.10
N PRO A 30 -32.35 0.39 54.14
CA PRO A 30 -33.19 -0.80 54.19
C PRO A 30 -32.77 -1.64 55.40
N LEU A 31 -33.75 -2.18 56.16
CA LEU A 31 -33.47 -3.23 57.12
C LEU A 31 -32.78 -4.37 56.37
N ASN A 32 -31.49 -4.59 56.66
CA ASN A 32 -30.80 -5.80 56.26
C ASN A 32 -31.40 -6.96 57.06
N LEU A 33 -32.51 -7.50 56.57
CA LEU A 33 -32.81 -8.91 56.81
C LEU A 33 -31.68 -9.66 56.12
N GLU A 34 -30.85 -10.31 56.93
CA GLU A 34 -29.77 -11.19 56.51
C GLU A 34 -30.38 -12.33 55.67
N ALA A 35 -30.58 -12.06 54.39
CA ALA A 35 -30.92 -13.08 53.42
C ALA A 35 -29.68 -13.96 53.31
N LYS A 36 -29.75 -15.17 53.89
CA LYS A 36 -28.80 -16.25 53.63
C LYS A 36 -28.59 -16.31 52.12
N SER A 37 -27.46 -15.81 51.64
CA SER A 37 -27.13 -15.89 50.23
C SER A 37 -27.00 -17.37 49.93
N LEU A 38 -27.99 -17.95 49.25
CA LEU A 38 -27.81 -19.21 48.56
C LEU A 38 -26.79 -18.91 47.46
N ALA A 39 -25.52 -19.02 47.82
CA ALA A 39 -24.39 -18.81 46.94
C ALA A 39 -24.47 -19.92 45.89
N PHE A 40 -25.18 -19.65 44.80
CA PHE A 40 -25.18 -20.49 43.63
C PHE A 40 -23.79 -20.35 43.01
N GLN A 41 -22.92 -21.32 43.35
CA GLN A 41 -21.61 -21.43 42.75
C GLN A 41 -21.79 -21.87 41.30
N TRP A 42 -21.80 -20.91 40.38
CA TRP A 42 -21.50 -21.17 38.98
C TRP A 42 -20.11 -21.82 38.95
N LYS A 43 -20.06 -23.15 38.86
CA LYS A 43 -18.88 -23.84 38.36
C LYS A 43 -18.81 -23.52 36.88
N GLY A 44 -18.26 -22.35 36.56
CA GLY A 44 -18.01 -21.94 35.19
C GLY A 44 -17.22 -23.05 34.50
N LEU A 45 -17.79 -23.60 33.43
CA LEU A 45 -17.01 -24.38 32.48
C LEU A 45 -15.82 -23.50 32.05
N PRO A 46 -14.59 -24.03 32.00
CA PRO A 46 -13.46 -23.25 31.52
C PRO A 46 -13.82 -22.72 30.12
N PRO A 47 -13.57 -21.43 29.83
CA PRO A 47 -13.89 -20.89 28.53
C PRO A 47 -13.15 -21.73 27.49
N ALA A 48 -13.90 -22.46 26.67
CA ALA A 48 -13.33 -23.08 25.48
C ALA A 48 -12.67 -21.95 24.71
N LYS A 49 -11.37 -22.07 24.45
CA LYS A 49 -10.64 -21.10 23.61
C LYS A 49 -10.92 -21.54 22.18
N PRO A 50 -11.93 -21.01 21.46
CA PRO A 50 -12.11 -21.36 20.07
C PRO A 50 -10.82 -20.99 19.35
N GLN A 51 -10.25 -21.94 18.61
CA GLN A 51 -9.14 -21.64 17.71
C GLN A 51 -9.74 -20.82 16.57
N LEU A 52 -9.65 -19.49 16.67
CA LEU A 52 -10.04 -18.59 15.60
C LEU A 52 -9.05 -18.78 14.45
N THR A 53 -9.46 -19.50 13.42
CA THR A 53 -8.72 -19.53 12.17
C THR A 53 -8.82 -18.16 11.53
N ARG A 54 -7.68 -17.47 11.44
CA ARG A 54 -7.59 -16.19 10.74
C ARG A 54 -7.85 -16.46 9.26
N VAL A 55 -9.00 -16.03 8.75
CA VAL A 55 -9.26 -16.02 7.31
C VAL A 55 -8.49 -14.84 6.73
N GLU A 56 -7.46 -15.13 5.94
CA GLU A 56 -6.75 -14.13 5.17
C GLU A 56 -7.63 -13.71 3.99
N MET A 57 -8.39 -12.63 4.16
CA MET A 57 -9.07 -12.01 3.03
C MET A 57 -7.99 -11.35 2.15
N GLY A 58 -7.78 -11.91 0.94
CA GLY A 58 -6.97 -11.26 -0.07
C GLY A 58 -7.48 -9.85 -0.38
N ALA A 59 -6.61 -8.98 -0.89
CA ALA A 59 -7.01 -7.64 -1.28
C ALA A 59 -8.15 -7.72 -2.32
N SER A 60 -9.33 -7.21 -1.97
CA SER A 60 -10.44 -7.15 -2.92
C SER A 60 -10.10 -6.17 -4.05
N GLU A 61 -10.59 -6.45 -5.26
CA GLU A 61 -10.42 -5.57 -6.41
C GLU A 61 -10.90 -4.14 -6.09
N TYR A 62 -12.05 -4.04 -5.43
CA TYR A 62 -12.58 -2.76 -4.92
C TYR A 62 -11.62 -2.04 -3.98
N GLY A 63 -10.97 -2.78 -3.06
CA GLY A 63 -9.97 -2.21 -2.15
C GLY A 63 -8.74 -1.67 -2.88
N LEU A 64 -8.24 -2.41 -3.87
CA LEU A 64 -7.14 -1.95 -4.72
C LEU A 64 -7.51 -0.71 -5.53
N ASP A 65 -8.74 -0.65 -6.04
CA ASP A 65 -9.25 0.46 -6.82
C ASP A 65 -9.41 1.74 -5.99
N LEU A 66 -9.96 1.63 -4.79
CA LEU A 66 -10.00 2.76 -3.85
C LEU A 66 -8.60 3.27 -3.53
N TYR A 67 -7.68 2.34 -3.21
CA TYR A 67 -6.30 2.70 -2.90
C TYR A 67 -5.59 3.36 -4.10
N ARG A 68 -5.78 2.84 -5.32
CA ARG A 68 -5.28 3.46 -6.55
C ARG A 68 -5.79 4.89 -6.70
N ILE A 69 -7.09 5.12 -6.51
CA ILE A 69 -7.71 6.45 -6.63
C ILE A 69 -7.15 7.41 -5.57
N THR A 70 -6.95 6.94 -4.34
CA THR A 70 -6.40 7.79 -3.27
C THR A 70 -4.96 8.18 -3.56
N VAL A 71 -4.10 7.22 -3.93
CA VAL A 71 -2.70 7.51 -4.25
C VAL A 71 -2.59 8.41 -5.48
N MET A 72 -3.45 8.22 -6.50
CA MET A 72 -3.51 9.09 -7.68
C MET A 72 -3.82 10.55 -7.30
N LYS A 73 -4.82 10.77 -6.45
CA LYS A 73 -5.17 12.12 -5.99
C LYS A 73 -4.02 12.75 -5.19
N THR A 74 -3.33 11.96 -4.36
CA THR A 74 -2.16 12.41 -3.61
C THR A 74 -1.02 12.81 -4.56
N ALA A 75 -0.70 11.97 -5.55
CA ALA A 75 0.32 12.27 -6.56
C ALA A 75 -0.01 13.57 -7.33
N GLN A 76 -1.28 13.74 -7.74
CA GLN A 76 -1.72 14.96 -8.42
C GLN A 76 -1.58 16.20 -7.55
N HIS A 77 -1.90 16.09 -6.26
CA HIS A 77 -1.71 17.17 -5.31
C HIS A 77 -0.23 17.55 -5.20
N GLN A 78 0.64 16.57 -4.95
CA GLN A 78 2.09 16.77 -4.82
C GLN A 78 2.68 17.40 -6.09
N MET A 79 2.30 16.92 -7.27
CA MET A 79 2.71 17.50 -8.56
C MET A 79 2.25 18.95 -8.72
N ARG A 80 1.03 19.29 -8.29
CA ARG A 80 0.50 20.65 -8.34
C ARG A 80 1.28 21.61 -7.43
N PHE A 81 1.72 21.13 -6.26
CA PHE A 81 2.46 21.91 -5.27
C PHE A 81 3.98 21.79 -5.41
N ARG A 82 4.46 21.11 -6.46
CA ARG A 82 5.90 20.93 -6.77
C ARG A 82 6.65 20.12 -5.70
N GLU A 83 5.94 19.26 -4.98
CA GLU A 83 6.49 18.28 -4.04
C GLU A 83 6.95 17.03 -4.82
N TYR A 84 7.98 17.20 -5.65
CA TYR A 84 8.38 16.18 -6.62
C TYR A 84 9.02 14.94 -5.99
N GLU A 85 9.71 15.10 -4.86
CA GLU A 85 10.25 13.98 -4.10
C GLU A 85 9.11 13.06 -3.63
N ASP A 86 8.12 13.60 -2.93
CA ASP A 86 6.97 12.81 -2.47
C ASP A 86 6.13 12.26 -3.64
N ALA A 87 5.97 13.04 -4.71
CA ALA A 87 5.29 12.58 -5.92
C ALA A 87 5.96 11.35 -6.53
N SER A 88 7.30 11.29 -6.52
CA SER A 88 8.04 10.13 -7.05
C SER A 88 7.71 8.84 -6.28
N TYR A 89 7.57 8.91 -4.95
CA TYR A 89 7.12 7.78 -4.13
C TYR A 89 5.66 7.41 -4.43
N SER A 90 4.77 8.39 -4.56
CA SER A 90 3.36 8.13 -4.91
C SER A 90 3.22 7.44 -6.27
N PHE A 91 4.04 7.80 -7.27
CA PHE A 91 4.05 7.09 -8.56
C PHE A 91 4.59 5.66 -8.45
N THR A 92 5.58 5.43 -7.60
CA THR A 92 6.08 4.08 -7.30
C THR A 92 4.97 3.21 -6.69
N GLU A 93 4.22 3.76 -5.74
CA GLU A 93 3.09 3.06 -5.13
C GLU A 93 1.97 2.78 -6.13
N LEU A 94 1.64 3.74 -7.01
CA LEU A 94 0.70 3.49 -8.11
C LEU A 94 1.17 2.31 -8.97
N ALA A 95 2.44 2.28 -9.37
CA ALA A 95 2.98 1.20 -10.17
C ALA A 95 2.81 -0.18 -9.49
N LYS A 96 3.10 -0.26 -8.18
CA LYS A 96 2.89 -1.48 -7.38
C LYS A 96 1.42 -1.90 -7.32
N VAL A 97 0.49 -0.96 -7.25
CA VAL A 97 -0.95 -1.26 -7.30
C VAL A 97 -1.35 -1.81 -8.66
N TYR A 98 -0.85 -1.23 -9.76
CA TYR A 98 -1.11 -1.74 -11.10
C TYR A 98 -0.50 -3.13 -11.33
N ILE A 99 0.67 -3.44 -10.75
CA ILE A 99 1.21 -4.81 -10.72
C ILE A 99 0.23 -5.77 -10.06
N LYS A 100 -0.31 -5.41 -8.89
CA LYS A 100 -1.31 -6.24 -8.17
C LYS A 100 -2.59 -6.45 -8.98
N GLN A 101 -2.92 -5.52 -9.87
CA GLN A 101 -4.05 -5.61 -10.80
C GLN A 101 -3.71 -6.30 -12.12
N ASN A 102 -2.49 -6.84 -12.28
CA ASN A 102 -1.98 -7.44 -13.51
C ASN A 102 -1.98 -6.48 -14.72
N LYS A 103 -1.89 -5.17 -14.47
CA LYS A 103 -1.88 -4.09 -15.48
C LYS A 103 -0.45 -3.60 -15.71
N MET A 104 0.33 -4.43 -16.40
CA MET A 104 1.79 -4.25 -16.51
C MET A 104 2.20 -3.01 -17.32
N THR A 105 1.43 -2.64 -18.35
CA THR A 105 1.73 -1.47 -19.19
C THR A 105 1.55 -0.16 -18.41
N GLU A 106 0.50 -0.06 -17.61
CA GLU A 106 0.26 1.06 -16.72
C GLU A 106 1.33 1.13 -15.63
N ALA A 107 1.68 -0.01 -15.01
CA ALA A 107 2.76 -0.07 -14.04
C ALA A 107 4.10 0.43 -14.62
N LYS A 108 4.45 0.00 -15.83
CA LYS A 108 5.62 0.48 -16.58
C LYS A 108 5.61 1.99 -16.74
N TRP A 109 4.47 2.57 -17.12
CA TRP A 109 4.34 4.01 -17.28
C TRP A 109 4.59 4.77 -15.97
N PHE A 110 4.02 4.30 -14.85
CA PHE A 110 4.19 4.95 -13.55
C PHE A 110 5.61 4.84 -12.99
N PHE A 111 6.30 3.70 -13.17
CA PHE A 111 7.72 3.61 -12.82
C PHE A 111 8.59 4.57 -13.63
N LEU A 112 8.32 4.73 -14.93
CA LEU A 112 9.03 5.70 -15.75
C LEU A 112 8.81 7.15 -15.27
N GLN A 113 7.58 7.51 -14.89
CA GLN A 113 7.31 8.81 -14.29
C GLN A 113 8.06 9.00 -12.97
N SER A 114 8.04 7.99 -12.10
CA SER A 114 8.76 8.03 -10.83
C SER A 114 10.27 8.21 -11.04
N ASN A 115 10.87 7.45 -11.96
CA ASN A 115 12.29 7.57 -12.31
C ASN A 115 12.67 8.94 -12.87
N ASN A 116 11.79 9.53 -13.68
CA ASN A 116 12.04 10.87 -14.19
C ASN A 116 12.12 11.90 -13.06
N LEU A 117 11.22 11.81 -12.07
CA LEU A 117 11.22 12.70 -10.92
C LEU A 117 12.37 12.39 -9.94
N SER A 118 12.62 11.13 -9.61
CA SER A 118 13.68 10.75 -8.68
C SER A 118 15.06 11.19 -9.18
N ARG A 119 15.32 11.09 -10.49
CA ARG A 119 16.54 11.63 -11.13
C ARG A 119 16.62 13.15 -11.02
N GLN A 120 15.51 13.87 -11.24
CA GLN A 120 15.49 15.33 -11.07
C GLN A 120 15.78 15.75 -9.62
N GLN A 121 15.42 14.93 -8.65
CA GLN A 121 15.68 15.15 -7.23
C GLN A 121 17.02 14.56 -6.75
N ASN A 122 17.81 13.93 -7.62
CA ASN A 122 19.02 13.18 -7.28
C ASN A 122 18.80 12.07 -6.23
N ASN A 123 17.60 11.50 -6.19
CA ASN A 123 17.27 10.36 -5.32
C ASN A 123 17.64 9.06 -6.03
N ASP A 124 18.94 8.75 -6.02
CA ASP A 124 19.48 7.59 -6.73
C ASP A 124 19.07 6.26 -6.09
N ARG A 125 18.83 6.22 -4.77
CA ARG A 125 18.28 5.03 -4.09
C ARG A 125 16.91 4.65 -4.65
N LEU A 126 16.01 5.62 -4.76
CA LEU A 126 14.69 5.37 -5.33
C LEU A 126 14.79 5.02 -6.82
N THR A 127 15.67 5.70 -7.56
CA THR A 127 15.90 5.41 -8.99
C THR A 127 16.35 3.96 -9.21
N ILE A 128 17.31 3.46 -8.41
CA ILE A 128 17.78 2.08 -8.47
C ILE A 128 16.66 1.10 -8.15
N ALA A 129 15.93 1.32 -7.05
CA ALA A 129 14.82 0.45 -6.65
C ALA A 129 13.75 0.34 -7.75
N ASN A 130 13.38 1.48 -8.33
CA ASN A 130 12.41 1.54 -9.41
C ASN A 130 12.92 0.93 -10.72
N LEU A 131 14.21 1.06 -11.05
CA LEU A 131 14.80 0.40 -12.23
C LEU A 131 14.75 -1.12 -12.09
N VAL A 132 15.02 -1.65 -10.89
CA VAL A 132 14.90 -3.10 -10.61
C VAL A 132 13.45 -3.58 -10.77
N ASP A 133 12.49 -2.85 -10.21
CA ASP A 133 11.07 -3.19 -10.34
C ASP A 133 10.56 -3.02 -11.79
N LEU A 134 11.02 -1.98 -12.50
CA LEU A 134 10.70 -1.74 -13.90
C LEU A 134 11.25 -2.85 -14.80
N ALA A 135 12.45 -3.34 -14.54
CA ALA A 135 13.02 -4.48 -15.25
C ALA A 135 12.18 -5.75 -15.05
N TRP A 136 11.67 -5.97 -13.84
CA TRP A 136 10.73 -7.07 -13.58
C TRP A 136 9.45 -6.89 -14.39
N VAL A 137 8.84 -5.70 -14.41
CA VAL A 137 7.64 -5.42 -15.21
C VAL A 137 7.90 -5.65 -16.70
N LYS A 138 9.01 -5.13 -17.23
CA LYS A 138 9.41 -5.30 -18.65
C LYS A 138 9.65 -6.77 -19.00
N THR A 139 10.25 -7.54 -18.09
CA THR A 139 10.45 -8.99 -18.26
C THR A 139 9.10 -9.71 -18.38
N ASN A 140 8.10 -9.35 -17.57
CA ASN A 140 6.75 -9.92 -17.65
C ASN A 140 6.00 -9.55 -18.94
N ILE A 141 6.31 -8.38 -19.51
CA ILE A 141 5.78 -7.95 -20.81
C ILE A 141 6.48 -8.67 -21.98
N GLY A 142 7.68 -9.21 -21.76
CA GLY A 142 8.53 -9.83 -22.80
C GLY A 142 9.62 -8.92 -23.36
N ASP A 143 9.77 -7.70 -22.81
CA ASP A 143 10.77 -6.70 -23.22
C ASP A 143 12.15 -6.99 -22.57
N TYR A 144 12.72 -8.17 -22.80
CA TYR A 144 13.95 -8.61 -22.11
C TYR A 144 15.16 -7.69 -22.32
N ALA A 145 15.31 -7.12 -23.51
CA ALA A 145 16.43 -6.22 -23.81
C ALA A 145 16.36 -4.91 -23.01
N LEU A 146 15.15 -4.33 -22.90
CA LEU A 146 14.93 -3.12 -22.12
C LEU A 146 15.02 -3.39 -20.61
N ALA A 147 14.63 -4.59 -20.15
CA ALA A 147 14.80 -5.00 -18.77
C ALA A 147 16.28 -5.17 -18.40
N GLN A 148 17.08 -5.75 -19.30
CA GLN A 148 18.53 -5.86 -19.11
C GLN A 148 19.18 -4.47 -19.00
N GLN A 149 18.81 -3.54 -19.90
CA GLN A 149 19.33 -2.18 -19.88
C GLN A 149 19.04 -1.46 -18.55
N ASP A 150 17.82 -1.58 -18.02
CA ASP A 150 17.47 -0.96 -16.74
C ASP A 150 18.29 -1.52 -15.57
N LEU A 151 18.54 -2.84 -15.56
CA LEU A 151 19.35 -3.48 -14.50
C LEU A 151 20.83 -3.13 -14.60
N GLU A 152 21.37 -2.99 -15.81
CA GLU A 152 22.74 -2.51 -16.04
C GLU A 152 22.87 -1.07 -15.53
N GLU A 153 21.92 -0.19 -15.85
CA GLU A 153 21.89 1.17 -15.33
C GLU A 153 21.82 1.21 -13.80
N ALA A 154 20.94 0.40 -13.20
CA ALA A 154 20.80 0.31 -11.75
C ALA A 154 22.10 -0.14 -11.07
N ARG A 155 22.79 -1.12 -11.66
CA ARG A 155 24.09 -1.61 -11.18
C ARG A 155 25.16 -0.51 -11.27
N ASP A 156 25.21 0.21 -12.38
CA ASP A 156 26.21 1.25 -12.61
C ASP A 156 26.00 2.43 -11.66
N LEU A 157 24.76 2.83 -11.40
CA LEU A 157 24.41 3.79 -10.35
C LEU A 157 24.83 3.30 -8.96
N ALA A 158 24.53 2.04 -8.62
CA ALA A 158 24.91 1.46 -7.33
C ALA A 158 26.45 1.43 -7.14
N ASN A 159 27.20 1.08 -8.19
CA ASN A 159 28.66 1.07 -8.20
C ASN A 159 29.22 2.48 -8.01
N ALA A 160 28.64 3.49 -8.67
CA ALA A 160 29.09 4.89 -8.56
C ALA A 160 28.99 5.41 -7.11
N HIS A 161 27.99 4.95 -6.35
CA HIS A 161 27.79 5.31 -4.94
C HIS A 161 28.47 4.36 -3.94
N GLY A 162 29.06 3.25 -4.40
CA GLY A 162 29.64 2.23 -3.53
C GLY A 162 28.62 1.42 -2.73
N TRP A 163 27.38 1.29 -3.21
CA TRP A 163 26.31 0.54 -2.55
C TRP A 163 26.38 -0.95 -2.88
N ALA A 164 27.28 -1.66 -2.20
CA ALA A 164 27.54 -3.08 -2.46
C ALA A 164 26.29 -3.97 -2.45
N ASP A 165 25.35 -3.74 -1.52
CA ASP A 165 24.11 -4.52 -1.43
C ASP A 165 23.28 -4.40 -2.71
N ASP A 166 23.11 -3.18 -3.24
CA ASP A 166 22.37 -2.93 -4.47
C ASP A 166 23.08 -3.50 -5.71
N VAL A 167 24.42 -3.49 -5.72
CA VAL A 167 25.23 -4.13 -6.77
C VAL A 167 25.01 -5.65 -6.78
N THR A 168 25.03 -6.30 -5.60
CA THR A 168 24.79 -7.75 -5.53
C THR A 168 23.35 -8.11 -5.92
N LEU A 169 22.37 -7.29 -5.51
CA LEU A 169 20.97 -7.46 -5.88
C LEU A 169 20.78 -7.36 -7.40
N THR A 170 21.28 -6.29 -8.02
CA THR A 170 21.16 -6.06 -9.47
C THR A 170 21.88 -7.14 -10.28
N GLN A 171 23.06 -7.58 -9.84
CA GLN A 171 23.79 -8.67 -10.49
C GLN A 171 23.02 -10.00 -10.44
N LYS A 172 22.39 -10.31 -9.29
CA LYS A 172 21.53 -11.49 -9.16
C LYS A 172 20.33 -11.41 -10.11
N LYS A 173 19.68 -10.25 -10.20
CA LYS A 173 18.55 -10.04 -11.12
C LYS A 173 18.97 -10.18 -12.59
N LEU A 174 20.17 -9.73 -12.96
CA LEU A 174 20.72 -9.91 -14.30
C LEU A 174 20.92 -11.39 -14.65
N SER A 175 21.48 -12.19 -13.74
CA SER A 175 21.61 -13.63 -13.98
C SER A 175 20.26 -14.32 -14.12
N ASP A 176 19.29 -13.99 -13.26
CA ASP A 176 17.94 -14.54 -13.32
C ASP A 176 17.25 -14.23 -14.66
N LEU A 177 17.44 -13.00 -15.17
CA LEU A 177 16.93 -12.56 -16.46
C LEU A 177 17.53 -13.35 -17.62
N GLN A 178 18.84 -13.65 -17.59
CA GLN A 178 19.49 -14.46 -18.62
C GLN A 178 18.90 -15.87 -18.68
N HIS A 179 18.71 -16.52 -17.53
CA HIS A 179 18.06 -17.83 -17.46
C HIS A 179 16.62 -17.79 -17.99
N THR A 180 15.87 -16.75 -17.63
CA THR A 180 14.48 -16.57 -18.07
C THR A 180 14.39 -16.36 -19.57
N LYS A 181 15.27 -15.54 -20.14
CA LYS A 181 15.37 -15.31 -21.59
C LYS A 181 15.67 -16.61 -22.34
N LEU A 182 16.63 -17.41 -21.86
CA LEU A 182 16.95 -18.70 -22.47
C LEU A 182 15.77 -19.67 -22.40
N ALA A 183 15.08 -19.73 -21.26
CA ALA A 183 13.88 -20.55 -21.09
C ALA A 183 12.70 -20.11 -21.96
N ALA A 184 12.59 -18.83 -22.30
CA ALA A 184 11.57 -18.33 -23.23
C ALA A 184 11.87 -18.71 -24.70
N LEU A 185 13.15 -18.88 -25.06
CA LEU A 185 13.57 -19.22 -26.43
C LEU A 185 13.44 -20.73 -26.73
N THR A 186 13.60 -21.59 -25.74
CA THR A 186 13.55 -23.06 -25.90
C THR A 186 12.20 -23.61 -26.41
N PRO A 187 11.01 -23.21 -25.90
CA PRO A 187 9.74 -23.72 -26.40
C PRO A 187 9.45 -23.25 -27.84
N ALA A 188 9.82 -22.02 -28.20
CA ALA A 188 9.64 -21.49 -29.56
C ALA A 188 10.48 -22.26 -30.61
N ALA A 189 11.68 -22.72 -30.24
CA ALA A 189 12.55 -23.51 -31.11
C ALA A 189 11.99 -24.93 -31.37
N THR A 190 11.32 -25.55 -30.39
CA THR A 190 10.77 -26.91 -30.55
C THR A 190 9.58 -27.01 -31.50
N TYR A 191 8.74 -25.97 -31.61
CA TYR A 191 7.62 -25.96 -32.56
C TYR A 191 8.08 -25.72 -34.00
N THR A 192 9.15 -24.94 -34.20
CA THR A 192 9.70 -24.67 -35.54
C THR A 192 10.44 -25.87 -36.12
N SER A 193 11.11 -26.67 -35.29
CA SER A 193 11.74 -27.93 -35.73
C SER A 193 10.74 -29.07 -36.01
N ALA A 194 9.55 -29.06 -35.38
CA ALA A 194 8.53 -30.09 -35.59
C ALA A 194 7.77 -29.92 -36.93
N VAL A 195 7.60 -28.68 -37.41
CA VAL A 195 6.93 -28.39 -38.69
C VAL A 195 7.86 -28.56 -39.89
N ALA A 196 9.18 -28.46 -39.69
CA ALA A 196 10.17 -28.64 -40.75
C ALA A 196 10.47 -30.12 -41.09
N GLY A 197 9.91 -31.08 -40.34
CA GLY A 197 10.12 -32.53 -40.53
C GLY A 197 9.04 -33.25 -41.34
N THR A 198 8.08 -32.53 -41.91
CA THR A 198 6.97 -33.10 -42.69
C THR A 198 6.92 -32.51 -44.10
N PHE A 199 7.96 -32.74 -44.91
CA PHE A 199 7.93 -32.58 -46.37
C PHE A 199 8.84 -33.61 -47.03
#